data_AF-Q5TL90-F1
#
_entry.id   AF-Q5TL90-F1
#
_cell.length_a   1.000
_cell.length_b   1.000
_cell.length_c   1.000
_cell.angle_alpha   90.00
_cell.angle_beta   90.00
_cell.angle_gamma   90.00
#
_symmetry.space_group_name_H-M   'P 1'
#
loop_
_entity.id
_entity.type
_entity.pdbx_description
1 polymer ?
#
loop_
_entity_poly.entity_id
_entity_poly.type
_entity_poly.pdbx_seq_one_letter_code
_entity_poly.pdbx_strand_id
1 'polypeptide(L)'
;MATRAELMQRLSMLPTQELLQYLKDETMLDIASRYFDTTFQPTMTPTFNQTAMNSHLKSRVQTCEKAKRPLNAFMAFRSYYLKLWPDQQQKTASGFLTTLWNRDPFRNKWALIAKVY
;
A
#
# COMPACT_ATOMS: atom_id res chain seq x y z
N MET A 1 -11.42 37.79 -17.44
CA MET A 1 -11.18 36.45 -16.87
C MET A 1 -9.68 36.20 -16.97
N ALA A 2 -9.00 35.84 -15.87
CA ALA A 2 -7.56 35.56 -15.94
C ALA A 2 -7.32 34.35 -16.83
N THR A 3 -6.35 34.43 -17.72
CA THR A 3 -5.95 33.30 -18.56
C THR A 3 -5.31 32.21 -17.69
N ARG A 4 -5.38 30.95 -18.14
CA ARG A 4 -4.74 29.82 -17.44
C ARG A 4 -3.25 30.08 -17.19
N ALA A 5 -2.57 30.74 -18.13
CA ALA A 5 -1.16 31.09 -18.01
C ALA A 5 -0.89 32.09 -16.87
N GLU A 6 -1.69 33.16 -16.77
CA GLU A 6 -1.58 34.15 -15.70
C GLU A 6 -1.88 33.54 -14.32
N LEU A 7 -2.85 32.63 -14.24
CA LEU A 7 -3.14 31.90 -13.01
C LEU A 7 -1.96 31.02 -12.58
N MET A 8 -1.34 30.27 -13.51
CA MET A 8 -0.17 29.46 -13.18
C MET A 8 1.02 30.30 -12.72
N GLN A 9 1.25 31.44 -13.37
CA GLN A 9 2.33 32.36 -12.99
C GLN A 9 2.11 32.92 -11.58
N ARG A 10 0.87 33.30 -11.23
CA ARG A 10 0.55 33.76 -9.87
C ARG A 10 0.66 32.65 -8.83
N LEU A 11 0.19 31.44 -9.16
CA LEU A 11 0.31 30.27 -8.29
C LEU A 11 1.77 29.87 -8.05
N SER A 12 2.66 30.10 -9.02
CA SER A 12 4.10 29.82 -8.86
C SER A 12 4.83 30.75 -7.88
N MET A 13 4.23 31.91 -7.57
CA MET A 13 4.80 32.88 -6.63
C MET A 13 4.38 32.62 -5.17
N LEU A 14 3.42 31.71 -4.95
CA LEU A 14 2.94 31.34 -3.62
C LEU A 14 3.80 30.22 -3.01
N PRO A 15 3.97 30.21 -1.67
CA PRO A 15 4.70 29.16 -0.99
C PRO A 15 3.95 27.82 -1.09
N THR A 16 4.70 26.74 -1.29
CA THR A 16 4.16 25.38 -1.50
C THR A 16 3.25 24.93 -0.37
N GLN A 17 3.51 25.37 0.86
CA GLN A 17 2.74 25.02 2.05
C GLN A 17 1.32 25.62 2.00
N GLU A 18 1.17 26.86 1.55
CA GLU A 18 -0.15 27.47 1.37
C GLU A 18 -0.91 26.76 0.26
N LEU A 19 -0.25 26.45 -0.86
CA LEU A 19 -0.86 25.69 -1.95
C LEU A 19 -1.35 24.32 -1.48
N LEU A 20 -0.59 23.65 -0.61
CA LEU A 20 -0.97 22.35 -0.06
C LEU A 20 -2.18 22.46 0.87
N GLN A 21 -2.32 23.57 1.59
CA GLN A 21 -3.44 23.79 2.52
C GLN A 21 -4.76 24.10 1.81
N TYR A 22 -4.71 24.71 0.63
CA TYR A 22 -5.89 24.95 -0.20
C TYR A 22 -6.21 23.78 -1.16
N LEU A 23 -5.37 22.74 -1.20
CA LEU A 23 -5.60 21.58 -2.05
C LEU A 23 -6.70 20.70 -1.46
N LYS A 24 -7.66 20.29 -2.28
CA LYS A 24 -8.75 19.40 -1.86
C LYS A 24 -8.22 17.98 -1.65
N ASP A 25 -8.84 17.26 -0.70
CA ASP A 25 -8.47 15.87 -0.37
C ASP A 25 -8.48 14.95 -1.60
N GLU A 26 -9.46 15.10 -2.50
CA GLU A 26 -9.55 14.32 -3.75
C GLU A 26 -8.34 14.51 -4.67
N THR A 27 -7.83 15.75 -4.75
CA THR A 27 -6.64 16.06 -5.57
C THR A 27 -5.37 15.58 -4.87
N MET A 28 -5.30 15.68 -3.55
CA MET A 28 -4.22 15.10 -2.74
C MET A 28 -4.16 13.57 -2.91
N LEU A 29 -5.31 12.89 -2.90
CA LEU A 29 -5.44 11.44 -3.14
C LEU A 29 -5.01 11.04 -4.55
N ASP A 30 -5.45 11.78 -5.59
CA ASP A 30 -5.05 11.51 -6.98
C ASP A 30 -3.53 11.68 -7.18
N ILE A 31 -2.93 12.73 -6.61
CA ILE A 31 -1.47 12.92 -6.61
C ILE A 31 -0.79 11.76 -5.88
N ALA A 32 -1.30 11.40 -4.70
CA ALA A 32 -0.73 10.32 -3.91
C ALA A 32 -0.74 8.99 -4.68
N SER A 33 -1.85 8.63 -5.32
CA SER A 33 -1.91 7.41 -6.13
C SER A 33 -0.96 7.46 -7.33
N ARG A 34 -0.87 8.58 -8.03
CA ARG A 34 0.04 8.69 -9.19
C ARG A 34 1.51 8.58 -8.85
N TYR A 35 1.94 9.01 -7.67
CA TYR A 35 3.37 9.02 -7.31
C TYR A 35 3.76 7.91 -6.35
N PHE A 36 2.87 7.50 -5.44
CA PHE A 36 3.14 6.44 -4.48
C PHE A 36 2.76 5.05 -5.02
N ASP A 37 1.72 4.91 -5.87
CA ASP A 37 1.39 3.61 -6.51
C ASP A 37 2.28 3.33 -7.75
N THR A 38 2.84 4.36 -8.40
CA THR A 38 3.76 4.23 -9.56
C THR A 38 5.16 3.70 -9.19
N THR A 39 5.34 3.10 -8.01
CA THR A 39 6.54 2.30 -7.74
C THR A 39 6.43 0.86 -8.25
N PHE A 40 5.28 0.43 -8.79
CA PHE A 40 5.15 -0.91 -9.37
C PHE A 40 4.32 -0.91 -10.66
N GLN A 41 4.99 -0.70 -11.80
CA GLN A 41 4.54 -1.22 -13.09
C GLN A 41 5.66 -2.09 -13.67
N PRO A 42 5.57 -3.43 -13.59
CA PRO A 42 6.18 -4.26 -14.61
C PRO A 42 5.35 -4.07 -15.87
N THR A 43 5.88 -3.29 -16.81
CA THR A 43 5.49 -3.32 -18.21
C THR A 43 5.45 -4.79 -18.67
N MET A 44 4.29 -5.28 -19.12
CA MET A 44 4.17 -6.29 -20.17
C MET A 44 2.77 -6.21 -20.81
N THR A 45 2.78 -6.43 -22.12
CA THR A 45 1.78 -6.20 -23.17
C THR A 45 0.64 -7.25 -23.24
N PRO A 46 -0.37 -7.07 -24.11
CA PRO A 46 -1.69 -7.73 -24.04
C PRO A 46 -1.81 -8.96 -24.96
N THR A 47 -2.76 -9.89 -24.68
CA THR A 47 -3.67 -10.57 -25.65
C THR A 47 -4.13 -11.97 -25.19
N PHE A 48 -5.46 -12.17 -25.24
CA PHE A 48 -6.27 -13.43 -25.33
C PHE A 48 -6.12 -14.48 -24.20
N ASN A 49 -7.15 -15.07 -23.61
CA ASN A 49 -8.58 -15.04 -23.90
C ASN A 49 -9.40 -15.45 -22.67
N GLN A 50 -10.59 -14.87 -22.59
CA GLN A 50 -11.61 -15.03 -21.55
C GLN A 50 -12.20 -16.45 -21.51
N THR A 51 -12.49 -16.96 -20.32
CA THR A 51 -13.88 -17.29 -19.94
C THR A 51 -14.05 -17.40 -18.42
N ALA A 52 -14.77 -16.41 -17.87
CA ALA A 52 -15.83 -16.51 -16.85
C ALA A 52 -15.48 -17.01 -15.43
N MET A 53 -15.97 -16.45 -14.31
CA MET A 53 -17.04 -15.49 -14.04
C MET A 53 -17.05 -15.15 -12.53
N ASN A 54 -17.57 -13.96 -12.20
CA ASN A 54 -17.86 -13.35 -10.87
C ASN A 54 -16.66 -12.78 -10.08
N SER A 55 -16.33 -11.49 -10.22
CA SER A 55 -17.03 -10.26 -9.80
C SER A 55 -16.78 -9.86 -8.33
N HIS A 56 -16.23 -8.64 -8.20
CA HIS A 56 -16.21 -7.76 -7.02
C HIS A 56 -15.24 -8.07 -5.86
N LEU A 57 -14.09 -7.36 -5.81
CA LEU A 57 -13.94 -6.16 -4.95
C LEU A 57 -12.48 -5.67 -4.84
N LYS A 58 -12.26 -4.46 -5.36
CA LYS A 58 -11.54 -3.34 -4.75
C LYS A 58 -10.71 -3.69 -3.50
N SER A 59 -9.38 -3.64 -3.61
CA SER A 59 -8.53 -3.15 -2.52
C SER A 59 -8.40 -1.64 -2.65
N ARG A 60 -9.51 -0.88 -2.61
CA ARG A 60 -9.82 -0.03 -1.45
C ARG A 60 -8.85 -0.29 -0.30
N VAL A 61 -8.18 0.77 0.14
CA VAL A 61 -7.74 0.96 1.53
C VAL A 61 -8.86 0.43 2.41
N GLN A 62 -8.71 -0.82 2.82
CA GLN A 62 -9.73 -1.52 3.57
C GLN A 62 -9.26 -1.38 5.01
N THR A 63 -9.62 -0.26 5.62
CA THR A 63 -10.14 -0.23 6.98
C THR A 63 -11.30 -1.23 7.01
N CYS A 64 -10.92 -2.51 7.03
CA CYS A 64 -11.82 -3.63 6.95
C CYS A 64 -12.20 -3.96 8.38
N GLU A 65 -13.13 -3.15 8.89
CA GLU A 65 -14.04 -3.42 10.01
C GLU A 65 -14.95 -4.62 9.63
N LYS A 66 -14.32 -5.75 9.29
CA LYS A 66 -14.92 -7.07 9.32
C LYS A 66 -14.23 -7.70 10.50
N ALA A 67 -14.98 -8.25 11.46
CA ALA A 67 -14.45 -8.94 12.62
C ALA A 67 -13.53 -10.10 12.20
N LYS A 68 -12.30 -9.76 11.82
CA LYS A 68 -11.20 -10.66 11.56
C LYS A 68 -10.76 -11.13 12.93
N ARG A 69 -10.53 -12.42 13.05
CA ARG A 69 -9.93 -13.00 14.25
C ARG A 69 -8.72 -12.13 14.65
N PRO A 70 -8.51 -11.90 15.95
CA PRO A 70 -7.42 -11.06 16.43
C PRO A 70 -6.12 -11.46 15.72
N LEU A 71 -5.41 -10.46 15.16
CA LEU A 71 -4.21 -10.71 14.39
C LEU A 71 -3.18 -11.36 15.34
N ASN A 72 -2.67 -12.52 14.97
CA ASN A 72 -1.61 -13.16 15.77
C ASN A 72 -0.27 -12.44 15.49
N ALA A 73 0.59 -12.34 16.50
CA ALA A 73 1.94 -11.80 16.38
C ALA A 73 2.74 -12.40 15.21
N PHE A 74 2.61 -13.72 14.98
CA PHE A 74 3.26 -14.39 13.86
C PHE A 74 2.72 -13.95 12.49
N MET A 75 1.44 -13.60 12.39
CA MET A 75 0.86 -13.12 11.14
C MET A 75 1.31 -11.70 10.81
N ALA A 76 1.50 -10.85 11.82
CA ALA A 76 2.13 -9.54 11.66
C ALA A 76 3.59 -9.69 11.20
N PHE A 77 4.35 -10.56 11.87
CA PHE A 77 5.74 -10.87 11.53
C PHE A 77 5.88 -11.39 10.09
N ARG A 78 5.07 -12.39 9.72
CA ARG A 78 5.09 -13.03 8.39
C ARG A 78 4.83 -11.98 7.30
N SER A 79 3.78 -11.17 7.46
CA SER A 79 3.39 -10.17 6.45
C SER A 79 4.45 -9.08 6.24
N TYR A 80 5.24 -8.78 7.27
CA TYR A 80 6.32 -7.80 7.19
C TYR A 80 7.52 -8.36 6.42
N TYR A 81 8.02 -9.52 6.81
CA TYR A 81 9.23 -10.09 6.22
C TYR A 81 9.00 -10.79 4.87
N LEU A 82 7.78 -11.26 4.59
CA LEU A 82 7.46 -11.89 3.29
C LEU A 82 7.70 -10.94 2.11
N LYS A 83 7.58 -9.62 2.32
CA LYS A 83 7.84 -8.60 1.29
C LYS A 83 9.30 -8.57 0.81
N LEU A 84 10.23 -9.14 1.58
CA LEU A 84 11.65 -9.23 1.20
C LEU A 84 11.91 -10.33 0.16
N TRP A 85 10.95 -11.23 -0.07
CA TRP A 85 11.10 -12.34 -1.01
C TRP A 85 9.95 -12.40 -2.02
N PRO A 86 9.84 -11.42 -2.93
CA PRO A 86 8.78 -11.39 -3.94
C PRO A 86 8.90 -12.51 -4.98
N ASP A 87 10.12 -13.00 -5.24
CA ASP A 87 10.42 -14.00 -6.27
C ASP A 87 10.66 -15.42 -5.68
N GLN A 88 10.65 -15.55 -4.36
CA GLN A 88 10.88 -16.84 -3.72
C GLN A 88 9.60 -17.65 -3.61
N GLN A 89 9.68 -18.94 -3.94
CA GLN A 89 8.58 -19.87 -3.72
C GLN A 89 8.08 -19.82 -2.27
N GLN A 90 6.76 -19.69 -2.10
CA GLN A 90 6.10 -19.56 -0.79
C GLN A 90 6.49 -20.66 0.19
N LYS A 91 6.76 -21.88 -0.30
CA LYS A 91 7.21 -23.02 0.52
C LYS A 91 8.54 -22.73 1.20
N THR A 92 9.51 -22.25 0.43
CA THR A 92 10.85 -21.93 0.94
C THR A 92 10.82 -20.72 1.86
N ALA A 93 10.12 -19.65 1.47
CA ALA A 93 9.97 -18.45 2.29
C ALA A 93 9.27 -18.72 3.63
N SER A 94 8.24 -19.58 3.63
CA SER A 94 7.54 -19.97 4.86
C SER A 94 8.43 -20.75 5.82
N GLY A 95 9.33 -21.59 5.29
CA GLY A 95 10.34 -22.30 6.10
C GLY A 95 11.29 -21.33 6.80
N PHE A 96 11.85 -20.37 6.06
CA PHE A 96 12.74 -19.35 6.63
C PHE A 96 12.05 -18.50 7.70
N LEU A 97 10.83 -18.05 7.43
CA LEU A 97 10.05 -17.24 8.38
C LEU A 97 9.80 -17.97 9.70
N THR A 98 9.54 -19.27 9.64
CA THR A 98 9.32 -20.08 10.85
C THR A 98 10.61 -20.21 11.67
N THR A 99 11.74 -20.46 11.01
CA THR A 99 13.05 -20.51 11.67
C THR A 99 13.42 -19.16 12.28
N LEU A 100 13.18 -18.06 11.54
CA LEU A 100 13.48 -16.71 11.99
C LEU A 100 12.60 -16.32 13.19
N TRP A 101 11.30 -16.63 13.13
CA TRP A 101 10.39 -16.45 14.26
C TRP A 101 10.85 -17.21 15.51
N ASN A 102 11.33 -18.44 15.33
CA ASN A 102 11.83 -19.23 16.45
C ASN A 102 13.04 -18.61 17.15
N ARG A 103 13.88 -17.88 16.39
CA ARG A 103 15.08 -17.21 16.90
C ARG A 103 14.86 -15.75 17.28
N ASP A 104 13.69 -15.17 16.99
CA ASP A 104 13.40 -13.77 17.26
C ASP A 104 13.24 -13.52 18.78
N PRO A 105 14.06 -12.64 19.39
CA PRO A 105 13.91 -12.26 20.80
C PRO A 105 12.81 -11.20 21.00
N PHE A 106 12.34 -10.54 19.94
CA PHE A 106 11.41 -9.41 20.01
C PHE A 106 9.94 -9.79 19.73
N ARG A 107 9.54 -11.01 20.08
CA ARG A 107 8.15 -11.48 19.87
C ARG A 107 7.09 -10.60 20.55
N ASN A 108 7.45 -9.99 21.68
CA ASN A 108 6.58 -9.04 22.40
C ASN A 108 6.25 -7.81 21.55
N LYS A 109 7.20 -7.33 20.71
CA LYS A 109 6.97 -6.22 19.79
C LYS A 109 5.92 -6.59 18.75
N TRP A 110 6.01 -7.80 18.21
CA TRP A 110 5.03 -8.33 17.26
C TRP A 110 3.66 -8.56 17.90
N ALA A 111 3.60 -8.99 19.16
CA ALA A 111 2.35 -9.10 19.90
C ALA A 111 1.69 -7.73 20.12
N LEU A 112 2.48 -6.69 20.41
CA LEU A 112 1.97 -5.33 20.54
C LEU A 112 1.44 -4.79 19.21
N ILE A 113 2.19 -4.97 18.12
CA ILE A 113 1.74 -4.58 16.78
C ILE A 113 0.43 -5.29 16.41
N ALA A 114 0.34 -6.59 16.68
CA ALA A 114 -0.83 -7.38 16.35
C ALA A 114 -2.05 -7.10 17.24
N LYS A 115 -1.84 -6.52 18.43
CA LYS A 115 -2.89 -6.03 19.33
C LYS A 115 -3.44 -4.66 18.92
N VAL A 116 -2.60 -3.81 18.29
CA VAL A 116 -2.99 -2.48 17.79
C VAL A 116 -3.77 -2.58 16.47
N TYR A 117 -3.59 -3.67 15.74
CA TYR A 117 -4.27 -3.99 14.49
C TYR A 117 -5.60 -4.73 14.69
#